data_AF-A0A9X1MD25-F1
#
_entry.id   AF-A0A9X1MD25-F1
#
_cell.length_a   1.000
_cell.length_b   1.000
_cell.length_c   1.000
_cell.angle_alpha   90.00
_cell.angle_beta   90.00
_cell.angle_gamma   90.00
#
_symmetry.space_group_name_H-M   'P 1'
#
loop_
_entity.id
_entity.type
_entity.pdbx_description
1 polymer ?
#
loop_
_entity_poly.entity_id
_entity_poly.type
_entity_poly.pdbx_seq_one_letter_code
_entity_poly.pdbx_strand_id
1 'polypeptide(L)'
;MGNRGADAYRRRMELAARIRATGLPEQQEEETAGEAELRRRKELVDPASKADYLIRDAMMRGDFDNLQYAGKPIPNLGEANDPDWWVKGLIERENISGLGPPALLLRVEDAELDGVLDGIPSAARVREAVEDFNRRIVEARRQLLGGPPVITPLRDVELEVQRWRERREAARPPEPDTGPPAPWWRRIRRR
;
A
#
# COMPACT_ATOMS: atom_id res chain seq x y z
N MET A 1 9.45 -38.25 3.52
CA MET A 1 9.68 -37.87 2.12
C MET A 1 10.66 -36.71 2.07
N GLY A 2 11.90 -36.94 1.63
CA GLY A 2 13.01 -35.97 1.69
C GLY A 2 13.00 -34.93 0.57
N ASN A 3 13.37 -33.70 0.93
CA ASN A 3 13.33 -32.46 0.16
C ASN A 3 14.41 -32.40 -0.95
N ARG A 4 14.27 -33.26 -1.97
CA ARG A 4 15.22 -33.39 -3.10
C ARG A 4 15.46 -32.07 -3.86
N GLY A 5 14.48 -31.15 -3.87
CA GLY A 5 14.58 -29.86 -4.54
C GLY A 5 15.47 -28.85 -3.81
N ALA A 6 15.35 -28.77 -2.47
CA ALA A 6 16.15 -27.84 -1.67
C ALA A 6 17.64 -28.22 -1.64
N ASP A 7 17.96 -29.52 -1.71
CA ASP A 7 19.34 -30.00 -1.76
C ASP A 7 19.98 -29.78 -3.14
N ALA A 8 19.19 -29.82 -4.22
CA ALA A 8 19.67 -29.45 -5.55
C ALA A 8 19.97 -27.95 -5.64
N TYR A 9 19.11 -27.11 -5.06
CA TYR A 9 19.27 -25.66 -5.05
C TYR A 9 20.51 -25.21 -4.25
N ARG A 10 20.71 -25.76 -3.04
CA ARG A 10 21.90 -25.46 -2.23
C ARG A 10 23.20 -25.84 -2.94
N ARG A 11 23.23 -27.00 -3.59
CA ARG A 11 24.40 -27.46 -4.36
C ARG A 11 24.70 -26.55 -5.57
N ARG A 12 23.67 -26.06 -6.27
CA ARG A 12 23.84 -25.05 -7.35
C ARG A 12 24.43 -23.74 -6.82
N MET A 13 23.94 -23.26 -5.68
CA MET A 13 24.42 -22.02 -5.06
C MET A 13 25.87 -22.12 -4.58
N GLU A 14 26.26 -23.23 -3.97
CA GLU A 14 27.66 -23.47 -3.56
C GLU A 14 28.61 -23.60 -4.75
N LEU A 15 28.15 -24.23 -5.85
CA LEU A 15 28.91 -24.32 -7.10
C LEU A 15 29.12 -22.93 -7.72
N ALA A 16 28.07 -22.12 -7.82
CA ALA A 16 28.12 -20.76 -8.34
C ALA A 16 28.98 -19.81 -7.47
N ALA A 17 29.01 -20.04 -6.15
CA ALA A 17 29.89 -19.30 -5.25
C ALA A 17 31.37 -19.71 -5.44
N ARG A 18 31.64 -21.00 -5.63
CA ARG A 18 33.00 -21.51 -5.92
C ARG A 18 33.53 -21.00 -7.25
N ILE A 19 32.73 -21.01 -8.32
CA ILE A 19 33.12 -20.53 -9.66
C ILE A 19 33.49 -19.03 -9.60
N ARG A 20 32.68 -18.22 -8.91
CA ARG A 20 33.00 -16.79 -8.67
C ARG A 20 34.28 -16.57 -7.87
N ALA A 21 34.58 -17.44 -6.90
CA ALA A 21 35.76 -17.32 -6.04
C ALA A 21 37.06 -17.76 -6.72
N THR A 22 37.00 -18.73 -7.65
CA THR A 22 38.18 -19.31 -8.30
C THR A 22 38.57 -18.64 -9.61
N GLY A 23 37.72 -17.76 -10.17
CA GLY A 23 37.99 -17.07 -11.44
C GLY A 23 38.10 -18.02 -12.64
N LEU A 24 37.69 -19.28 -12.48
CA LEU A 24 37.52 -20.24 -13.56
C LEU A 24 36.39 -19.72 -14.46
N PRO A 25 36.55 -19.69 -15.80
CA PRO A 25 35.46 -19.32 -16.68
C PRO A 25 34.26 -20.22 -16.37
N GLU A 26 33.05 -19.67 -16.31
CA GLU A 26 31.82 -20.45 -16.37
C GLU A 26 31.96 -21.35 -17.59
N GLN A 27 32.32 -22.62 -17.36
CA GLN A 27 32.23 -23.63 -18.41
C GLN A 27 30.78 -23.56 -18.85
N GLN A 28 30.55 -23.20 -20.12
CA GLN A 28 29.22 -23.06 -20.70
C GLN A 28 28.41 -24.27 -20.23
N GLU A 29 27.48 -24.04 -19.28
CA GLU A 29 26.57 -25.09 -18.86
C GLU A 29 25.91 -25.56 -20.16
N GLU A 30 26.16 -26.81 -20.55
CA GLU A 30 25.62 -27.35 -21.79
C GLU A 30 24.11 -27.15 -21.74
N GLU A 31 23.63 -26.18 -22.53
CA GLU A 31 22.22 -25.81 -22.56
C GLU A 31 21.46 -27.09 -22.87
N THR A 32 20.64 -27.56 -21.92
CA THR A 32 19.97 -28.83 -22.11
C THR A 32 19.11 -28.74 -23.36
N ALA A 33 18.92 -29.84 -24.09
CA ALA A 33 18.14 -29.82 -25.34
C ALA A 33 16.75 -29.16 -25.15
N GLY A 34 16.15 -29.33 -23.98
CA GLY A 34 14.89 -28.67 -23.60
C GLY A 34 15.01 -27.16 -23.38
N GLU A 35 16.11 -26.66 -22.82
CA GLU A 35 16.37 -25.22 -22.66
C GLU A 35 16.63 -24.55 -24.00
N ALA A 36 17.44 -25.18 -24.86
CA ALA A 36 17.72 -24.70 -26.22
C ALA A 36 16.44 -24.64 -27.08
N GLU A 37 15.56 -25.65 -26.95
CA GLU A 37 14.26 -25.66 -27.63
C GLU A 37 13.32 -24.57 -27.10
N LEU A 38 13.28 -24.34 -25.78
CA LEU A 38 12.50 -23.27 -25.17
C LEU A 38 12.97 -21.88 -25.62
N ARG A 39 14.28 -21.68 -25.72
CA ARG A 39 14.88 -20.44 -26.21
C ARG A 39 14.53 -20.19 -27.67
N ARG A 40 14.72 -21.21 -28.52
CA ARG A 40 14.33 -21.15 -29.94
C ARG A 40 12.85 -20.83 -30.09
N ARG A 41 11.98 -21.43 -29.28
CA ARG A 41 10.54 -21.15 -29.27
C ARG A 41 10.22 -19.71 -28.84
N LYS A 42 10.96 -19.16 -27.87
CA LYS A 42 10.82 -17.76 -27.45
C LYS A 42 11.33 -16.78 -28.52
N GLU A 43 12.45 -17.08 -29.18
CA GLU A 43 13.02 -16.27 -30.26
C GLU A 43 12.15 -16.29 -31.53
N LEU A 44 11.47 -17.42 -31.80
CA LEU A 44 10.52 -17.55 -32.91
C LEU A 44 9.26 -16.70 -32.73
N VAL A 45 8.91 -16.35 -31.50
CA VAL A 45 7.72 -15.54 -31.21
C VAL A 45 8.18 -14.12 -30.91
N ASP A 46 8.21 -13.32 -31.96
CA ASP A 46 8.41 -11.88 -31.87
C ASP A 46 7.41 -11.26 -30.85
N PRO A 47 7.89 -10.47 -29.86
CA PRO A 47 7.04 -9.87 -28.85
C PRO A 47 5.89 -9.03 -29.42
N ALA A 48 6.10 -8.33 -30.54
CA ALA A 48 5.04 -7.56 -31.19
C ALA A 48 3.97 -8.49 -31.76
N SER A 49 4.38 -9.56 -32.45
CA SER A 49 3.48 -10.60 -32.96
C SER A 49 2.63 -11.26 -31.85
N LYS A 50 3.23 -11.48 -30.67
CA LYS A 50 2.50 -11.97 -29.50
C LYS A 50 1.50 -10.94 -28.98
N ALA A 51 1.89 -9.66 -28.88
CA ALA A 51 1.00 -8.59 -28.45
C ALA A 51 -0.21 -8.46 -29.40
N ASP A 52 0.03 -8.48 -30.71
CA ASP A 52 -1.02 -8.42 -31.74
C ASP A 52 -2.01 -9.59 -31.65
N TYR A 53 -1.51 -10.80 -31.33
CA TYR A 53 -2.37 -11.95 -31.10
C TYR A 53 -3.26 -11.73 -29.87
N LEU A 54 -2.68 -11.28 -28.75
CA LEU A 54 -3.43 -11.04 -27.51
C LEU A 54 -4.48 -9.93 -27.66
N ILE A 55 -4.16 -8.86 -28.40
CA ILE A 55 -5.11 -7.79 -28.70
C ILE A 55 -6.27 -8.34 -29.53
N ARG A 56 -5.99 -9.09 -30.60
CA ARG A 56 -7.03 -9.68 -31.45
C ARG A 56 -7.92 -10.65 -30.68
N ASP A 57 -7.33 -11.52 -29.86
CA ASP A 57 -8.07 -12.44 -29.00
C ASP A 57 -8.98 -11.69 -28.00
N ALA A 58 -8.47 -10.64 -27.34
CA ALA A 58 -9.26 -9.81 -26.43
C ALA A 58 -10.39 -9.05 -27.14
N MET A 59 -10.15 -8.54 -28.35
CA MET A 59 -11.20 -7.95 -29.19
C MET A 59 -12.27 -8.97 -29.56
N MET A 60 -11.90 -10.20 -29.92
CA MET A 60 -12.86 -11.27 -30.23
C MET A 60 -13.70 -11.68 -29.02
N ARG A 61 -13.13 -11.61 -27.81
CA ARG A 61 -13.83 -11.88 -26.56
C ARG A 61 -14.75 -10.73 -26.12
N GLY A 62 -14.68 -9.57 -26.79
CA GLY A 62 -15.44 -8.39 -26.39
C GLY A 62 -14.92 -7.74 -25.12
N ASP A 63 -13.67 -8.00 -24.71
CA ASP A 63 -13.07 -7.40 -23.51
C ASP A 63 -13.00 -5.85 -23.59
N PHE A 64 -13.03 -5.32 -24.81
CA PHE A 64 -13.04 -3.88 -25.10
C PHE A 64 -14.46 -3.32 -25.35
N ASP A 65 -15.50 -4.13 -25.23
CA ASP A 65 -16.88 -3.65 -25.32
C ASP A 65 -17.30 -2.97 -24.00
N ASN A 66 -18.13 -1.93 -24.09
CA ASN A 66 -18.66 -1.19 -22.93
C ASN A 66 -17.60 -0.53 -22.02
N LEU A 67 -16.45 -0.10 -22.55
CA LEU A 67 -15.49 0.69 -21.79
C LEU A 67 -16.18 1.96 -21.23
N GLN A 68 -15.82 2.34 -20.00
CA GLN A 68 -16.42 3.48 -19.29
C GLN A 68 -16.47 4.79 -20.12
N TYR A 69 -15.45 4.99 -20.95
CA TYR A 69 -15.30 6.15 -21.84
C TYR A 69 -15.42 5.82 -23.34
N ALA A 70 -15.96 4.65 -23.71
CA ALA A 70 -16.19 4.31 -25.12
C ALA A 70 -17.02 5.40 -25.80
N GLY A 71 -16.45 6.05 -26.82
CA GLY A 71 -17.11 7.13 -27.58
C GLY A 71 -17.29 8.46 -26.81
N LYS A 72 -16.78 8.56 -25.58
CA LYS A 72 -16.82 9.79 -24.77
C LYS A 72 -15.45 10.47 -24.80
N PRO A 73 -15.39 11.82 -24.68
CA PRO A 73 -14.11 12.49 -24.47
C PRO A 73 -13.46 11.98 -23.17
N ILE A 74 -12.14 11.76 -23.21
CA ILE A 74 -11.39 11.42 -22.01
C ILE A 74 -11.29 12.69 -21.15
N PRO A 75 -11.72 12.66 -19.88
CA PRO A 75 -11.60 13.81 -18.99
C PRO A 75 -10.15 14.27 -18.89
N ASN A 76 -9.92 15.59 -18.91
CA ASN A 76 -8.61 16.22 -18.74
C ASN A 76 -7.56 15.90 -19.83
N LEU A 77 -7.98 15.30 -20.95
CA LEU A 77 -7.11 15.06 -22.11
C LEU A 77 -6.93 16.36 -22.91
N GLY A 78 -5.76 17.01 -22.78
CA GLY A 78 -5.36 18.15 -23.61
C GLY A 78 -5.27 19.52 -22.92
N GLU A 79 -5.58 19.63 -21.62
CA GLU A 79 -5.44 20.89 -20.87
C GLU A 79 -3.96 21.22 -20.52
N ALA A 80 -3.08 20.22 -20.58
CA ALA A 80 -1.63 20.36 -20.55
C ALA A 80 -0.99 19.17 -21.29
N ASN A 81 0.13 19.37 -21.99
CA ASN A 81 0.98 18.29 -22.50
C ASN A 81 1.66 17.59 -21.32
N ASP A 82 0.90 16.79 -20.59
CA ASP A 82 1.37 16.03 -19.45
C ASP A 82 1.60 14.58 -19.88
N PRO A 83 2.86 14.09 -19.96
CA PRO A 83 3.13 12.70 -20.32
C PRO A 83 2.54 11.69 -19.31
N ASP A 84 2.28 12.13 -18.07
CA ASP A 84 1.80 11.29 -16.96
C ASP A 84 0.28 11.38 -16.75
N TRP A 85 -0.47 11.96 -17.70
CA TRP A 85 -1.92 12.18 -17.59
C TRP A 85 -2.70 10.91 -17.21
N TRP A 86 -2.32 9.78 -17.81
CA TRP A 86 -2.97 8.48 -17.58
C TRP A 86 -2.61 7.90 -16.20
N VAL A 87 -1.40 8.16 -15.70
CA VAL A 87 -0.96 7.74 -14.35
C VAL A 87 -1.74 8.53 -13.30
N LYS A 88 -1.87 9.84 -13.47
CA LYS A 88 -2.66 10.70 -12.59
C LYS A 88 -4.12 10.27 -12.58
N GLY A 89 -4.70 10.01 -13.75
CA GLY A 89 -6.06 9.48 -13.87
C GLY A 89 -6.24 8.11 -13.21
N LEU A 90 -5.23 7.23 -13.26
CA LEU A 90 -5.25 5.93 -12.56
C LEU A 90 -5.20 6.11 -11.05
N ILE A 91 -4.30 6.96 -10.55
CA ILE A 91 -4.18 7.28 -9.11
C ILE A 91 -5.50 7.82 -8.57
N GLU A 92 -6.13 8.75 -9.29
CA GLU A 92 -7.42 9.32 -8.93
C GLU A 92 -8.54 8.28 -8.96
N ARG A 93 -8.63 7.48 -10.04
CA ARG A 93 -9.67 6.44 -10.18
C ARG A 93 -9.63 5.39 -9.08
N GLU A 94 -8.42 4.93 -8.75
CA GLU A 94 -8.21 3.86 -7.76
C GLU A 94 -8.02 4.40 -6.33
N ASN A 95 -8.15 5.73 -6.14
CA ASN A 95 -7.93 6.42 -4.88
C ASN A 95 -6.61 6.00 -4.19
N ILE A 96 -5.54 5.92 -4.99
CA ILE A 96 -4.24 5.46 -4.51
C ILE A 96 -3.61 6.56 -3.65
N SER A 97 -3.44 6.28 -2.36
CA SER A 97 -2.81 7.17 -1.39
C SER A 97 -1.42 6.66 -0.99
N GLY A 98 -0.68 7.44 -0.20
CA GLY A 98 0.65 7.06 0.27
C GLY A 98 1.77 7.18 -0.76
N LEU A 99 1.46 7.68 -1.96
CA LEU A 99 2.44 7.96 -3.01
C LEU A 99 2.93 9.41 -2.90
N GLY A 100 4.13 9.61 -2.39
CA GLY A 100 4.73 10.93 -2.39
C GLY A 100 6.00 11.05 -1.56
N PRO A 101 6.69 12.19 -1.65
CA PRO A 101 7.80 12.51 -0.76
C PRO A 101 7.34 12.47 0.71
N PRO A 102 8.19 11.97 1.64
CA PRO A 102 7.85 11.90 3.06
C PRO A 102 7.34 13.23 3.64
N ALA A 103 7.88 14.36 3.16
CA ALA A 103 7.47 15.69 3.58
C ALA A 103 5.97 16.00 3.34
N LEU A 104 5.40 15.48 2.25
CA LEU A 104 3.97 15.67 1.94
C LEU A 104 3.12 14.63 2.67
N LEU A 105 3.56 13.37 2.70
CA LEU A 105 2.85 12.30 3.39
C LEU A 105 2.67 12.60 4.87
N LEU A 106 3.74 13.06 5.54
CA LEU A 106 3.67 13.41 6.97
C LEU A 106 2.73 14.59 7.26
N ARG A 107 2.45 15.46 6.29
CA ARG A 107 1.44 16.54 6.46
C ARG A 107 0.02 16.00 6.38
N VAL A 108 -0.22 15.04 5.49
CA VAL A 108 -1.52 14.36 5.39
C VAL A 108 -1.75 13.54 6.66
N GLU A 109 -0.74 12.76 7.08
CA GLU A 109 -0.80 12.00 8.32
C GLU A 109 -1.03 12.89 9.55
N ASP A 110 -0.38 14.06 9.64
CA ASP A 110 -0.61 15.01 10.74
C ASP A 110 -2.05 15.51 10.80
N ALA A 111 -2.67 15.74 9.64
CA ALA A 111 -4.07 16.19 9.55
C ALA A 111 -5.06 15.08 9.92
N GLU A 112 -4.71 13.82 9.63
CA GLU A 112 -5.56 12.64 9.89
C GLU A 112 -5.30 12.02 11.28
N LEU A 113 -4.19 12.39 11.94
CA LEU A 113 -3.70 11.77 13.18
C LEU A 113 -4.77 11.68 14.26
N ASP A 114 -5.54 12.75 14.46
CA ASP A 114 -6.59 12.78 15.48
C ASP A 114 -7.64 11.67 15.27
N GLY A 115 -8.09 11.48 14.02
CA GLY A 115 -9.05 10.44 13.68
C GLY A 115 -8.46 9.02 13.83
N VAL A 116 -7.17 8.86 13.51
CA VAL A 116 -6.46 7.58 13.72
C VAL A 116 -6.37 7.26 15.22
N LEU A 117 -5.99 8.24 16.05
CA LEU A 117 -5.86 8.06 17.50
C LEU A 117 -7.21 7.73 18.16
N ASP A 118 -8.31 8.28 17.67
CA ASP A 118 -9.65 8.02 18.20
C ASP A 118 -10.09 6.56 18.01
N GLY A 119 -9.55 5.87 16.99
CA GLY A 119 -9.74 4.43 16.78
C GLY A 119 -8.95 3.53 17.75
N ILE A 120 -7.99 4.09 18.51
CA ILE A 120 -7.11 3.33 19.40
C ILE A 120 -7.74 3.24 20.80
N PRO A 121 -7.91 2.03 21.38
CA PRO A 121 -8.60 1.88 22.66
C PRO A 121 -7.69 2.08 23.90
N SER A 122 -6.37 2.09 23.73
CA SER A 122 -5.41 2.10 24.85
C SER A 122 -4.48 3.31 24.80
N ALA A 123 -4.37 4.01 25.93
CA ALA A 123 -3.44 5.13 26.09
C ALA A 123 -1.98 4.74 25.80
N ALA A 124 -1.58 3.51 26.12
CA ALA A 124 -0.22 3.04 25.83
C ALA A 124 0.04 2.95 24.31
N ARG A 125 -0.95 2.47 23.55
CA ARG A 125 -0.87 2.42 22.08
C ARG A 125 -0.94 3.81 21.44
N VAL A 126 -1.69 4.74 22.04
CA VAL A 126 -1.70 6.14 21.60
C VAL A 126 -0.31 6.74 21.75
N ARG A 127 0.38 6.53 22.88
CA ARG A 127 1.77 6.98 23.06
C ARG A 127 2.69 6.41 22.00
N GLU A 128 2.64 5.10 21.80
CA GLU A 128 3.46 4.40 20.80
C GLU A 128 3.22 4.95 19.38
N ALA A 129 1.96 5.21 19.01
CA ALA A 129 1.61 5.76 17.70
C ALA A 129 2.16 7.18 17.50
N VAL A 130 2.04 8.04 18.51
CA VAL A 130 2.57 9.42 18.46
C VAL A 130 4.10 9.42 18.46
N GLU A 131 4.74 8.53 19.22
CA GLU A 131 6.20 8.35 19.21
C GLU A 131 6.72 7.86 17.86
N ASP A 132 6.04 6.89 17.23
CA ASP A 132 6.38 6.44 15.88
C ASP A 132 6.24 7.56 14.85
N PHE A 133 5.12 8.30 14.89
CA PHE A 133 4.91 9.46 14.03
C PHE A 133 6.03 10.50 14.18
N ASN A 134 6.37 10.86 15.42
CA ASN A 134 7.48 11.77 15.71
C ASN A 134 8.83 11.24 15.21
N ARG A 135 9.09 9.94 15.38
CA ARG A 135 10.31 9.29 14.85
C ARG A 135 10.39 9.40 13.33
N ARG A 136 9.28 9.17 12.61
CA ARG A 136 9.23 9.30 11.15
C ARG A 136 9.45 10.74 10.68
N ILE A 137 8.95 11.74 11.41
CA ILE A 137 9.28 13.16 11.15
C ILE A 137 10.78 13.43 11.32
N VAL A 138 11.36 12.95 12.42
CA VAL A 138 12.79 13.16 12.71
C VAL A 138 13.64 12.50 11.63
N GLU A 139 13.31 11.28 11.23
CA GLU A 139 14.04 10.56 10.19
C GLU A 139 13.92 11.25 8.83
N ALA A 140 12.71 11.67 8.45
CA ALA A 140 12.48 12.41 7.21
C ALA A 140 13.29 13.72 7.15
N ARG A 141 13.47 14.41 8.30
CA ARG A 141 14.34 15.60 8.40
C ARG A 141 15.82 15.27 8.28
N ARG A 142 16.25 14.09 8.73
CA ARG A 142 17.65 13.63 8.70
C ARG A 142 18.08 13.08 7.36
N GLN A 143 17.15 12.62 6.54
CA GLN A 143 17.44 11.86 5.33
C GLN A 143 18.35 12.60 4.33
N LEU A 144 18.45 13.95 4.35
CA LEU A 144 19.28 14.79 3.47
C LEU A 144 19.15 14.49 1.95
N LEU A 145 18.15 13.71 1.52
CA LEU A 145 17.98 13.25 0.12
C LEU A 145 17.51 14.34 -0.84
N GLY A 146 17.51 15.61 -0.41
CA GLY A 146 16.87 16.70 -1.15
C GLY A 146 15.35 16.53 -1.22
N GLY A 147 14.67 17.56 -1.74
CA GLY A 147 13.21 17.61 -1.83
C GLY A 147 12.57 18.70 -0.97
N PRO A 148 11.23 18.80 -0.98
CA PRO A 148 10.50 19.80 -0.20
C PRO A 148 10.84 19.70 1.29
N PRO A 149 11.02 20.83 2.00
CA PRO A 149 11.37 20.82 3.41
C PRO A 149 10.27 20.16 4.27
N VAL A 150 10.67 19.33 5.23
CA VAL A 150 9.76 18.72 6.21
C VAL A 150 9.40 19.76 7.28
N ILE A 151 8.28 20.44 7.09
CA ILE A 151 7.79 21.49 8.00
C ILE A 151 6.77 21.00 9.04
N THR A 152 6.38 19.73 9.00
CA THR A 152 5.43 19.14 9.97
C THR A 152 6.01 19.17 11.38
N PRO A 153 5.32 19.75 12.38
CA PRO A 153 5.79 19.83 13.76
C PRO A 153 5.76 18.47 14.47
N LEU A 154 6.57 18.32 15.52
CA LEU A 154 6.46 17.17 16.43
C LEU A 154 5.25 17.36 17.35
N ARG A 155 4.59 16.25 17.68
CA ARG A 155 3.44 16.20 18.59
C ARG A 155 3.91 15.88 20.01
N ASP A 156 3.37 16.59 21.01
CA ASP A 156 3.64 16.25 22.41
C ASP A 156 2.83 15.01 22.80
N VAL A 157 3.53 13.96 23.23
CA VAL A 157 2.94 12.64 23.48
C VAL A 157 1.91 12.69 24.61
N GLU A 158 2.22 13.34 25.72
CA GLU A 158 1.32 13.37 26.88
C GLU A 158 0.14 14.32 26.64
N LEU A 159 0.35 15.42 25.90
CA LEU A 159 -0.73 16.30 25.48
C LEU A 159 -1.73 15.58 24.56
N GLU A 160 -1.26 14.80 23.58
CA GLU A 160 -2.14 14.06 22.68
C GLU A 160 -2.89 12.93 23.40
N VAL A 161 -2.26 12.25 24.37
CA VAL A 161 -2.97 11.29 25.23
C VAL A 161 -4.08 11.98 26.03
N GLN A 162 -3.83 13.18 26.56
CA GLN A 162 -4.84 13.93 27.31
C GLN A 162 -6.02 14.32 26.41
N ARG A 163 -5.75 14.88 25.23
CA ARG A 163 -6.78 15.21 24.22
C ARG A 163 -7.59 13.99 23.81
N TRP A 164 -6.93 12.86 23.57
CA TRP A 164 -7.59 11.60 23.26
C TRP A 164 -8.54 11.15 24.38
N ARG A 165 -8.14 11.26 25.65
CA ARG A 165 -9.02 10.94 26.80
C ARG A 165 -10.23 11.86 26.85
N GLU A 166 -10.04 13.16 26.63
CA GLU A 166 -11.12 14.15 26.62
C GLU A 166 -12.11 13.87 25.50
N ARG A 167 -11.64 13.59 24.28
CA ARG A 167 -12.51 13.20 23.15
C ARG A 167 -13.31 11.94 23.45
N ARG A 168 -12.68 10.94 24.09
CA ARG A 168 -13.32 9.68 24.48
C ARG A 168 -14.38 9.87 25.57
N GLU A 169 -14.14 10.74 26.54
CA GLU A 169 -15.12 11.06 27.58
C GLU A 169 -16.30 11.83 26.99
N ALA A 170 -16.05 12.80 26.11
CA ALA A 170 -17.09 13.54 25.41
C ALA A 170 -17.96 12.66 24.50
N ALA A 171 -17.37 11.62 23.91
CA ALA A 171 -18.08 10.64 23.09
C ALA A 171 -18.81 9.56 23.92
N ARG A 172 -18.60 9.50 25.24
CA ARG A 172 -19.31 8.55 26.11
C ARG A 172 -20.79 8.96 26.16
N PRO A 173 -21.74 8.07 25.83
CA PRO A 173 -23.16 8.36 26.02
C PRO A 173 -23.43 8.73 27.48
N PRO A 174 -24.31 9.69 27.77
CA PRO A 174 -24.72 9.93 29.15
C PRO A 174 -25.24 8.61 29.73
N GLU A 175 -24.72 8.28 30.91
CA GLU A 175 -25.12 7.08 31.63
C GLU A 175 -26.65 7.10 31.77
N PRO A 176 -27.37 6.02 31.38
CA PRO A 176 -28.81 6.02 31.52
C PRO A 176 -29.13 6.27 32.98
N ASP A 177 -29.94 7.29 33.24
CA ASP A 177 -30.38 7.67 34.57
C ASP A 177 -31.02 6.43 35.22
N THR A 178 -30.24 5.74 36.05
CA THR A 178 -30.68 4.61 36.86
C THR A 178 -31.41 5.16 38.08
N GLY A 179 -32.43 5.99 37.82
CA GLY A 179 -33.41 6.34 38.82
C GLY A 179 -33.97 5.05 39.43
N PRO A 180 -34.28 5.04 40.74
CA PRO A 180 -34.77 3.84 41.41
C PRO A 180 -35.95 3.25 40.62
N PRO A 181 -35.99 1.92 40.41
CA PRO A 181 -37.00 1.29 39.57
C PRO A 181 -38.38 1.76 40.02
N ALA A 182 -39.18 2.28 39.08
CA ALA A 182 -40.49 2.81 39.38
C ALA A 182 -41.29 1.77 40.20
N PRO A 183 -41.82 2.13 41.39
CA PRO A 183 -42.50 1.19 42.24
C PRO A 183 -43.65 0.49 41.52
N TRP A 184 -43.78 -0.82 41.71
CA TRP A 184 -44.76 -1.68 41.04
C TRP A 184 -46.21 -1.16 41.12
N TRP A 185 -46.56 -0.44 42.18
CA TRP A 185 -47.88 0.15 42.39
C TRP A 185 -48.25 1.29 41.44
N ARG A 186 -47.27 1.98 40.80
CA ARG A 186 -47.54 3.00 39.77
C ARG A 186 -47.96 2.42 38.42
N ARG A 187 -47.68 1.13 38.17
CA ARG A 187 -48.05 0.45 36.90
C ARG A 187 -49.52 0.00 36.86
N ILE A 188 -50.16 -0.15 38.02
CA ILE A 188 -51.53 -0.68 38.14
C ILE A 188 -52.59 0.41 37.91
N ARG A 189 -52.24 1.70 37.97
CA ARG A 189 -53.18 2.83 37.87
C ARG A 189 -53.32 3.45 36.47
N ARG A 190 -52.74 2.86 35.42
CA ARG A 190 -52.83 3.35 34.02
C ARG A 190 -53.64 2.43 33.10
N ARG A 191 -54.68 1.78 33.63
CA ARG A 191 -55.62 0.98 32.83
C ARG A 191 -57.02 1.52 32.96
#